data_AF-A0A653IBK5-F1
#
_entry.id   AF-A0A653IBK5-F1
#
_cell.length_a   1.000
_cell.length_b   1.000
_cell.length_c   1.000
_cell.angle_alpha   90.00
_cell.angle_beta   90.00
_cell.angle_gamma   90.00
#
_symmetry.space_group_name_H-M   'P 1'
#
loop_
_entity.id
_entity.type
_entity.pdbx_description
1 polymer ?
#
loop_
_entity_poly.entity_id
_entity_poly.type
_entity_poly.pdbx_seq_one_letter_code
_entity_poly.pdbx_strand_id
1 'polypeptide(L)'
;MDYGLARLVLGSPKFVVLTQREYEDVKRSRDLLREGLFIEQKFDLLIDDYLEFETELLEIGARELVRGARSWTEFQDQRNHMNRRVINLLSAARLYLDHTRHHLGNIDKTVSGVKNSIDVAMSAQYDQSLGYRFMEALRNYVQHRGYPIHGVTYGASRVANGIVYMVTPYVEATRLEEDGKFKASVLAELKSMEEKIDIRPFMREYIEGLWKIHQTIRDQLQKVLGQSDQLVREAIERYRSELPADDSIVGLAAVMRDGRTYGETIPLFEDLLDYRKSFEKKNRNLTNLARRYVSGETSHGDRVA
;
A
#
# COMPACT_ATOMS: atom_id res chain seq x y z
N MET A 1 37.48 -5.06 -21.43
CA MET A 1 36.28 -4.56 -20.76
C MET A 1 36.61 -4.46 -19.29
N ASP A 2 36.38 -3.28 -18.70
CA ASP A 2 36.65 -3.01 -17.30
C ASP A 2 35.34 -2.74 -16.58
N TYR A 3 35.24 -3.18 -15.34
CA TYR A 3 34.09 -2.87 -14.49
C TYR A 3 34.54 -1.92 -13.38
N GLY A 4 33.68 -1.00 -12.98
CA GLY A 4 34.04 -0.06 -11.95
C GLY A 4 32.92 0.87 -11.51
N LEU A 5 33.26 1.73 -10.56
CA LEU A 5 32.41 2.82 -10.09
C LEU A 5 32.95 4.13 -10.68
N ALA A 6 32.04 4.92 -11.23
CA ALA A 6 32.38 6.21 -11.82
C ALA A 6 31.24 7.20 -11.63
N ARG A 7 31.56 8.49 -11.55
CA ARG A 7 30.56 9.55 -11.69
C ARG A 7 30.34 9.89 -13.16
N LEU A 8 29.08 9.84 -13.57
CA LEU A 8 28.63 10.19 -14.92
C LEU A 8 28.38 11.70 -15.05
N VAL A 9 29.42 12.50 -14.72
CA VAL A 9 29.41 13.96 -14.83
C VAL A 9 30.63 14.43 -15.64
N LEU A 10 30.51 15.60 -16.27
CA LEU A 10 31.62 16.17 -17.04
C LEU A 10 32.85 16.38 -16.16
N GLY A 11 34.00 15.91 -16.63
CA GLY A 11 35.30 16.16 -15.98
C GLY A 11 35.60 15.31 -14.75
N SER A 12 34.80 14.28 -14.40
CA SER A 12 35.15 13.35 -13.32
C SER A 12 36.18 12.31 -13.81
N PRO A 13 37.44 12.36 -13.35
CA PRO A 13 38.48 11.45 -13.85
C PRO A 13 38.50 10.11 -13.09
N LYS A 14 37.78 9.99 -11.97
CA LYS A 14 37.93 8.87 -11.04
C LYS A 14 37.15 7.66 -11.52
N PHE A 15 37.84 6.53 -11.55
CA PHE A 15 37.29 5.21 -11.86
C PHE A 15 37.81 4.23 -10.81
N VAL A 16 36.92 3.73 -9.95
CA VAL A 16 37.28 2.74 -8.93
C VAL A 16 37.01 1.35 -9.51
N VAL A 17 38.06 0.55 -9.68
CA VAL A 17 37.95 -0.76 -10.33
C VAL A 17 37.13 -1.73 -9.48
N LEU A 18 36.23 -2.45 -10.14
CA LEU A 18 35.51 -3.60 -9.62
C LEU A 18 35.89 -4.84 -10.43
N THR A 19 35.87 -6.00 -9.78
CA THR A 19 35.80 -7.28 -10.48
C THR A 19 34.45 -7.41 -11.18
N GLN A 20 34.39 -8.27 -12.21
CA GLN A 20 33.13 -8.59 -12.88
C GLN A 20 32.07 -9.08 -11.89
N ARG A 21 32.47 -9.94 -10.93
CA ARG A 21 31.59 -10.46 -9.89
C ARG A 21 31.03 -9.36 -9.01
N GLU A 22 31.86 -8.44 -8.51
CA GLU A 22 31.39 -7.30 -7.70
C GLU A 22 30.40 -6.43 -8.49
N TYR A 23 30.67 -6.17 -9.77
CA TYR A 23 29.75 -5.42 -10.63
C TYR A 23 28.40 -6.13 -10.78
N GLU A 24 28.40 -7.44 -11.03
CA GLU A 24 27.18 -8.24 -11.16
C GLU A 24 26.39 -8.30 -9.83
N ASP A 25 27.08 -8.39 -8.69
CA ASP A 25 26.47 -8.39 -7.37
C ASP A 25 25.85 -7.01 -7.06
N VAL A 26 26.54 -5.90 -7.33
CA VAL A 26 26.01 -4.53 -7.20
C VAL A 26 24.77 -4.34 -8.08
N LYS A 27 24.84 -4.78 -9.34
CA LYS A 27 23.72 -4.72 -10.28
C LYS A 27 22.49 -5.42 -9.72
N ARG A 28 22.66 -6.66 -9.30
CA ARG A 28 21.59 -7.51 -8.77
C ARG A 28 20.99 -6.91 -7.50
N SER A 29 21.83 -6.45 -6.58
CA SER A 29 21.38 -5.79 -5.35
C SER A 29 20.59 -4.52 -5.65
N ARG A 30 21.06 -3.66 -6.56
CA ARG A 30 20.34 -2.46 -6.98
C ARG A 30 18.97 -2.81 -7.56
N ASP A 31 18.90 -3.81 -8.44
CA ASP A 31 17.64 -4.24 -9.05
C ASP A 31 16.64 -4.76 -8.00
N LEU A 32 17.10 -5.62 -7.08
CA LEU A 32 16.27 -6.11 -5.97
C LEU A 32 15.72 -5.00 -5.08
N LEU A 33 16.56 -4.03 -4.73
CA LEU A 33 16.17 -2.88 -3.93
C LEU A 33 15.11 -2.03 -4.62
N ARG A 34 15.22 -1.88 -5.95
CA ARG A 34 14.22 -1.17 -6.75
C ARG A 34 12.88 -1.92 -6.76
N GLU A 35 12.89 -3.23 -6.95
CA GLU A 35 11.66 -4.04 -6.92
C GLU A 35 11.00 -3.96 -5.51
N GLY A 36 11.80 -4.03 -4.44
CA GLY A 36 11.32 -3.85 -3.05
C GLY A 36 10.69 -2.48 -2.81
N LEU A 37 11.36 -1.39 -3.24
CA LEU A 37 10.81 -0.04 -3.15
C LEU A 37 9.48 0.09 -3.89
N PHE A 38 9.36 -0.47 -5.08
CA PHE A 38 8.14 -0.38 -5.88
C PHE A 38 6.96 -1.15 -5.28
N ILE A 39 7.21 -2.19 -4.49
CA ILE A 39 6.17 -2.86 -3.70
C ILE A 39 5.73 -1.94 -2.55
N GLU A 40 6.67 -1.35 -1.81
CA GLU A 40 6.39 -0.43 -0.70
C GLU A 40 5.57 0.80 -1.15
N GLN A 41 5.93 1.44 -2.26
CA GLN A 41 5.21 2.60 -2.79
C GLN A 41 3.75 2.30 -3.16
N LYS A 42 3.49 1.12 -3.71
CA LYS A 42 2.12 0.73 -4.09
C LYS A 42 1.27 0.37 -2.88
N PHE A 43 1.91 -0.21 -1.87
CA PHE A 43 1.25 -0.44 -0.60
C PHE A 43 0.93 0.90 0.08
N ASP A 44 1.84 1.86 0.05
CA ASP A 44 1.60 3.20 0.58
C ASP A 44 0.40 3.90 -0.08
N LEU A 45 0.33 3.86 -1.41
CA LEU A 45 -0.83 4.39 -2.16
C LEU A 45 -2.15 3.77 -1.70
N LEU A 46 -2.18 2.45 -1.52
CA LEU A 46 -3.35 1.73 -1.01
C LEU A 46 -3.74 2.21 0.40
N ILE A 47 -2.77 2.41 1.29
CA ILE A 47 -3.04 2.87 2.66
C ILE A 47 -3.52 4.32 2.67
N ASP A 48 -2.96 5.18 1.82
CA ASP A 48 -3.40 6.57 1.68
C ASP A 48 -4.84 6.64 1.14
N ASP A 49 -5.22 5.85 0.13
CA ASP A 49 -6.63 5.78 -0.36
C ASP A 49 -7.60 5.31 0.73
N TYR A 50 -7.18 4.39 1.61
CA TYR A 50 -7.99 3.96 2.74
C TYR A 50 -8.11 5.06 3.80
N LEU A 51 -7.02 5.77 4.10
CA LEU A 51 -7.03 6.90 5.02
C LEU A 51 -7.94 8.02 4.52
N GLU A 52 -7.93 8.30 3.22
CA GLU A 52 -8.84 9.27 2.60
C GLU A 52 -10.31 8.86 2.78
N PHE A 53 -10.65 7.58 2.63
CA PHE A 53 -12.01 7.10 2.87
C PHE A 53 -12.44 7.30 4.34
N GLU A 54 -11.62 6.89 5.31
CA GLU A 54 -11.95 7.07 6.74
C GLU A 54 -12.04 8.56 7.11
N THR A 55 -11.17 9.39 6.55
CA THR A 55 -11.20 10.85 6.76
C THR A 55 -12.48 11.47 6.21
N GLU A 56 -12.91 11.07 5.01
CA GLU A 56 -14.17 11.52 4.40
C GLU A 56 -15.36 11.22 5.33
N LEU A 57 -15.43 10.02 5.93
CA LEU A 57 -16.51 9.69 6.87
C LEU A 57 -16.54 10.62 8.09
N LEU A 58 -15.37 10.94 8.64
CA LEU A 58 -15.24 11.85 9.78
C LEU A 58 -15.62 13.28 9.41
N GLU A 59 -15.19 13.76 8.24
CA GLU A 59 -15.57 15.09 7.75
C GLU A 59 -17.08 15.19 7.55
N ILE A 60 -17.70 14.17 6.96
CA ILE A 60 -19.14 14.12 6.76
C ILE A 60 -19.87 14.08 8.12
N GLY A 61 -19.36 13.32 9.10
CA GLY A 61 -19.92 13.24 10.45
C GLY A 61 -19.82 14.58 11.21
N ALA A 62 -18.67 15.25 11.11
CA ALA A 62 -18.47 16.56 11.72
C ALA A 62 -19.39 17.63 11.11
N ARG A 63 -19.59 17.61 9.79
CA ARG A 63 -20.57 18.48 9.13
C ARG A 63 -21.99 18.20 9.60
N GLU A 64 -22.35 16.93 9.80
CA GLU A 64 -23.68 16.56 10.32
C GLU A 64 -23.92 17.10 11.71
N LEU A 65 -22.95 16.95 12.61
CA LEU A 65 -23.01 17.48 13.96
C LEU A 65 -23.28 19.00 13.98
N VAL A 66 -22.64 19.76 13.10
CA VAL A 66 -22.69 21.23 13.12
C VAL A 66 -23.87 21.80 12.34
N ARG A 67 -24.19 21.22 11.18
CA ARG A 67 -25.13 21.83 10.21
C ARG A 67 -26.49 21.13 10.15
N GLY A 68 -26.61 19.89 10.58
CA GLY A 68 -27.86 19.13 10.52
C GLY A 68 -28.42 18.94 9.10
N ALA A 69 -29.75 18.81 9.02
CA ALA A 69 -30.52 18.29 7.88
C ALA A 69 -30.06 18.79 6.50
N ARG A 70 -29.85 17.84 5.58
CA ARG A 70 -29.31 18.05 4.24
C ARG A 70 -30.39 18.12 3.19
N SER A 71 -30.16 18.94 2.18
CA SER A 71 -30.91 18.86 0.93
C SER A 71 -30.66 17.51 0.24
N TRP A 72 -31.59 17.09 -0.62
CA TRP A 72 -31.41 15.89 -1.44
C TRP A 72 -30.14 15.96 -2.29
N THR A 73 -29.81 17.14 -2.82
CA THR A 73 -28.60 17.35 -3.63
C THR A 73 -27.33 17.10 -2.82
N GLU A 74 -27.23 17.65 -1.61
CA GLU A 74 -26.07 17.42 -0.73
C GLU A 74 -25.91 15.94 -0.38
N PHE A 75 -27.01 15.22 -0.17
CA PHE A 75 -26.98 13.76 0.05
C PHE A 75 -26.40 13.01 -1.16
N GLN A 76 -26.84 13.37 -2.38
CA GLN A 76 -26.34 12.75 -3.60
C GLN A 76 -24.85 13.04 -3.81
N ASP A 77 -24.43 14.28 -3.59
CA ASP A 77 -23.04 14.70 -3.73
C ASP A 77 -22.14 13.91 -2.77
N GLN A 78 -22.52 13.81 -1.50
CA GLN A 78 -21.76 13.04 -0.51
C GLN A 78 -21.68 11.56 -0.85
N ARG A 79 -22.79 10.96 -1.31
CA ARG A 79 -22.79 9.57 -1.79
C ARG A 79 -21.83 9.40 -2.98
N ASN A 80 -21.82 10.34 -3.92
CA ASN A 80 -20.90 10.32 -5.07
C ASN A 80 -19.44 10.46 -4.64
N HIS A 81 -19.16 11.32 -3.67
CA HIS A 81 -17.84 11.46 -3.07
C HIS A 81 -17.37 10.16 -2.40
N MET A 82 -18.20 9.54 -1.56
CA MET A 82 -17.91 8.23 -0.96
C MET A 82 -17.71 7.15 -2.02
N ASN A 83 -18.55 7.11 -3.06
CA ASN A 83 -18.39 6.19 -4.18
C ASN A 83 -17.01 6.35 -4.83
N ARG A 84 -16.56 7.58 -5.09
CA ARG A 84 -15.23 7.85 -5.66
C ARG A 84 -14.11 7.33 -4.75
N ARG A 85 -14.18 7.56 -3.43
CA ARG A 85 -13.18 7.06 -2.47
C ARG A 85 -13.11 5.54 -2.47
N VAL A 86 -14.26 4.85 -2.44
CA VAL A 86 -14.30 3.38 -2.48
C VAL A 86 -13.78 2.84 -3.82
N ILE A 87 -14.14 3.46 -4.95
CA ILE A 87 -13.64 3.06 -6.28
C ILE A 87 -12.11 3.20 -6.35
N ASN A 88 -11.58 4.32 -5.87
CA ASN A 88 -10.13 4.57 -5.83
C ASN A 88 -9.44 3.50 -4.99
N LEU A 89 -9.92 3.27 -3.77
CA LEU A 89 -9.38 2.25 -2.88
C LEU A 89 -9.37 0.84 -3.51
N LEU A 90 -10.49 0.42 -4.10
CA LEU A 90 -10.60 -0.89 -4.76
C LEU A 90 -9.66 -1.00 -5.97
N SER A 91 -9.45 0.12 -6.68
CA SER A 91 -8.52 0.19 -7.81
C SER A 91 -7.06 0.13 -7.35
N ALA A 92 -6.70 0.84 -6.29
CA ALA A 92 -5.36 0.81 -5.70
C ALA A 92 -5.04 -0.56 -5.09
N ALA A 93 -6.00 -1.21 -4.44
CA ALA A 93 -5.83 -2.57 -3.94
C ALA A 93 -5.54 -3.55 -5.07
N ARG A 94 -6.27 -3.45 -6.19
CA ARG A 94 -6.02 -4.27 -7.37
C ARG A 94 -4.64 -4.00 -7.99
N LEU A 95 -4.29 -2.72 -8.16
CA LEU A 95 -2.97 -2.30 -8.66
C LEU A 95 -1.85 -2.86 -7.80
N TYR A 96 -1.98 -2.72 -6.47
CA TYR A 96 -1.03 -3.25 -5.50
C TYR A 96 -0.85 -4.75 -5.66
N LEU A 97 -1.94 -5.54 -5.66
CA LEU A 97 -1.86 -7.01 -5.76
C LEU A 97 -1.23 -7.46 -7.08
N ASP A 98 -1.63 -6.88 -8.21
CA ASP A 98 -1.14 -7.28 -9.54
C ASP A 98 0.33 -6.94 -9.74
N HIS A 99 0.71 -5.70 -9.41
CA HIS A 99 2.09 -5.27 -9.60
C HIS A 99 3.02 -5.93 -8.57
N THR A 100 2.54 -6.21 -7.36
CA THR A 100 3.31 -6.98 -6.38
C THR A 100 3.64 -8.36 -6.92
N ARG A 101 2.70 -9.08 -7.54
CA ARG A 101 3.02 -10.37 -8.17
C ARG A 101 4.06 -10.25 -9.29
N HIS A 102 4.02 -9.18 -10.07
CA HIS A 102 5.04 -8.91 -11.08
C HIS A 102 6.42 -8.67 -10.46
N HIS A 103 6.52 -7.79 -9.46
CA HIS A 103 7.77 -7.51 -8.74
C HIS A 103 8.32 -8.75 -8.04
N LEU A 104 7.45 -9.53 -7.38
CA LEU A 104 7.81 -10.81 -6.78
C LEU A 104 8.32 -11.79 -7.82
N GLY A 105 7.74 -11.84 -9.03
CA GLY A 105 8.24 -12.66 -10.13
C GLY A 105 9.65 -12.27 -10.60
N ASN A 106 10.04 -11.00 -10.48
CA ASN A 106 11.42 -10.57 -10.74
C ASN A 106 12.36 -10.94 -9.60
N ILE A 107 11.90 -10.78 -8.35
CA ILE A 107 12.66 -11.17 -7.16
C ILE A 107 12.87 -12.68 -7.12
N ASP A 108 11.88 -13.48 -7.55
CA ASP A 108 11.93 -14.96 -7.53
C ASP A 108 13.04 -15.54 -8.42
N LYS A 109 13.45 -14.78 -9.45
CA LYS A 109 14.63 -15.10 -10.28
C LYS A 109 15.94 -15.06 -9.48
N THR A 110 15.93 -14.39 -8.33
CA THR A 110 17.08 -14.24 -7.43
C THR A 110 16.88 -15.00 -6.12
N VAL A 111 15.67 -15.02 -5.59
CA VAL A 111 15.30 -15.70 -4.34
C VAL A 111 14.10 -16.61 -4.61
N SER A 112 14.37 -17.88 -4.90
CA SER A 112 13.35 -18.84 -5.30
C SER A 112 12.31 -19.09 -4.22
N GLY A 113 11.03 -19.13 -4.59
CA GLY A 113 9.94 -19.57 -3.75
C GLY A 113 9.22 -18.46 -2.97
N VAL A 114 9.69 -17.21 -3.08
CA VAL A 114 9.03 -16.06 -2.46
C VAL A 114 7.63 -15.90 -3.06
N LYS A 115 7.51 -15.94 -4.39
CA LYS A 115 6.23 -15.75 -5.06
C LYS A 115 5.17 -16.75 -4.59
N ASN A 116 5.53 -18.03 -4.53
CA ASN A 116 4.63 -19.10 -4.09
C ASN A 116 4.19 -18.93 -2.64
N SER A 117 5.11 -18.54 -1.75
CA SER A 117 4.76 -18.26 -0.34
C SER A 117 3.73 -17.14 -0.22
N ILE A 118 3.85 -16.09 -1.03
CA ILE A 118 2.91 -14.97 -1.03
C ILE A 118 1.56 -15.36 -1.65
N ASP A 119 1.54 -16.16 -2.71
CA ASP A 119 0.28 -16.66 -3.29
C ASP A 119 -0.51 -17.52 -2.27
N VAL A 120 0.19 -18.30 -1.43
CA VAL A 120 -0.42 -19.03 -0.30
C VAL A 120 -0.99 -18.06 0.74
N ALA A 121 -0.25 -17.01 1.10
CA ALA A 121 -0.74 -16.00 2.05
C ALA A 121 -1.98 -15.25 1.52
N MET A 122 -2.01 -14.92 0.23
CA MET A 122 -3.17 -14.32 -0.44
C MET A 122 -4.39 -15.24 -0.42
N SER A 123 -4.18 -16.53 -0.70
CA SER A 123 -5.25 -17.54 -0.66
C SER A 123 -5.81 -17.70 0.76
N ALA A 124 -4.93 -17.72 1.77
CA ALA A 124 -5.33 -17.80 3.17
C ALA A 124 -6.21 -16.62 3.60
N GLN A 125 -5.89 -15.38 3.18
CA GLN A 125 -6.76 -14.22 3.49
C GLN A 125 -8.13 -14.34 2.81
N TYR A 126 -8.17 -14.84 1.57
CA TYR A 126 -9.42 -15.06 0.86
C TYR A 126 -10.31 -16.12 1.56
N ASP A 127 -9.72 -17.20 2.04
CA ASP A 127 -10.46 -18.29 2.67
C ASP A 127 -10.96 -17.93 4.08
N GLN A 128 -10.22 -17.08 4.81
CA GLN A 128 -10.47 -16.81 6.23
C GLN A 128 -11.32 -15.56 6.50
N SER A 129 -11.37 -14.58 5.60
CA SER A 129 -12.08 -13.31 5.84
C SER A 129 -13.22 -13.08 4.85
N LEU A 130 -14.44 -12.95 5.39
CA LEU A 130 -15.60 -12.52 4.62
C LEU A 130 -15.38 -11.10 4.04
N GLY A 131 -14.83 -10.17 4.82
CA GLY A 131 -14.50 -8.82 4.32
C GLY A 131 -13.56 -8.84 3.14
N TYR A 132 -12.53 -9.69 3.17
CA TYR A 132 -11.64 -9.83 2.03
C TYR A 132 -12.37 -10.33 0.77
N ARG A 133 -13.18 -11.39 0.89
CA ARG A 133 -13.96 -11.93 -0.24
C ARG A 133 -14.98 -10.94 -0.76
N PHE A 134 -15.66 -10.23 0.14
CA PHE A 134 -16.66 -9.24 -0.21
C PHE A 134 -16.05 -8.06 -0.95
N MET A 135 -14.93 -7.50 -0.47
CA MET A 135 -14.29 -6.37 -1.15
C MET A 135 -13.73 -6.76 -2.54
N GLU A 136 -13.20 -7.98 -2.71
CA GLU A 136 -12.84 -8.48 -4.04
C GLU A 136 -14.05 -8.65 -4.98
N ALA A 137 -15.17 -9.17 -4.46
CA ALA A 137 -16.41 -9.30 -5.23
C ALA A 137 -16.99 -7.93 -5.59
N LEU A 138 -16.98 -6.98 -4.66
CA LEU A 138 -17.42 -5.61 -4.85
C LEU A 138 -16.57 -4.90 -5.90
N ARG A 139 -15.24 -5.10 -5.89
CA ARG A 139 -14.35 -4.57 -6.92
C ARG A 139 -14.72 -5.06 -8.32
N ASN A 140 -14.99 -6.35 -8.48
CA ASN A 140 -15.41 -6.92 -9.76
C ASN A 140 -16.76 -6.34 -10.22
N TYR A 141 -17.71 -6.13 -9.29
CA TYR A 141 -18.97 -5.46 -9.57
C TYR A 141 -18.77 -4.02 -10.04
N VAL A 142 -17.99 -3.23 -9.30
CA VAL A 142 -17.73 -1.82 -9.59
C VAL A 142 -17.07 -1.61 -10.95
N GLN A 143 -16.16 -2.50 -11.36
CA GLN A 143 -15.46 -2.39 -12.63
C GLN A 143 -16.37 -2.56 -13.86
N HIS A 144 -17.55 -3.17 -13.70
CA HIS A 144 -18.36 -3.59 -14.84
C HIS A 144 -19.82 -3.17 -14.78
N ARG A 145 -20.34 -2.78 -13.61
CA ARG A 145 -21.79 -2.74 -13.34
C ARG A 145 -22.28 -1.44 -12.73
N GLY A 146 -21.79 -1.07 -11.55
CA GLY A 146 -22.43 -0.03 -10.75
C GLY A 146 -21.54 0.57 -9.67
N TYR A 147 -22.13 1.47 -8.88
CA TYR A 147 -21.43 2.14 -7.80
C TYR A 147 -21.36 1.27 -6.53
N PRO A 148 -20.27 1.35 -5.74
CA PRO A 148 -20.09 0.51 -4.56
C PRO A 148 -21.01 0.86 -3.39
N ILE A 149 -21.58 2.07 -3.32
CA ILE A 149 -22.45 2.53 -2.24
C ILE A 149 -23.88 2.74 -2.77
N HIS A 150 -24.84 2.01 -2.22
CA HIS A 150 -26.25 2.16 -2.57
C HIS A 150 -26.92 3.29 -1.78
N GLY A 151 -26.54 3.45 -0.50
CA GLY A 151 -27.04 4.52 0.35
C GLY A 151 -26.15 4.79 1.56
N VAL A 152 -26.57 5.79 2.34
CA VAL A 152 -25.84 6.29 3.50
C VAL A 152 -26.85 6.53 4.61
N THR A 153 -26.56 6.03 5.81
CA THR A 153 -27.32 6.32 7.01
C THR A 153 -26.57 7.32 7.88
N TYR A 154 -27.25 8.37 8.31
CA TYR A 154 -26.76 9.32 9.30
C TYR A 154 -27.35 8.94 10.64
N GLY A 155 -26.49 8.55 11.57
CA GLY A 155 -26.87 8.09 12.90
C GLY A 155 -26.38 9.04 13.98
N ALA A 156 -27.12 9.08 15.07
CA ALA A 156 -26.69 9.71 16.32
C ALA A 156 -27.00 8.74 17.45
N SER A 157 -25.98 8.39 18.24
CA SER A 157 -26.12 7.47 19.37
C SER A 157 -25.72 8.18 20.66
N ARG A 158 -26.57 8.08 21.69
CA ARG A 158 -26.23 8.57 23.02
C ARG A 158 -25.17 7.63 23.64
N VAL A 159 -24.08 8.23 24.08
CA VAL A 159 -23.01 7.59 24.85
C VAL A 159 -22.98 8.19 26.25
N ALA A 160 -22.19 7.62 27.16
CA ALA A 160 -22.17 8.03 28.57
C ALA A 160 -21.99 9.55 28.75
N ASN A 161 -21.18 10.18 27.89
CA ASN A 161 -20.77 11.58 28.02
C ASN A 161 -21.20 12.48 26.85
N GLY A 162 -22.22 12.07 26.06
CA GLY A 162 -22.67 12.89 24.93
C GLY A 162 -23.46 12.13 23.87
N ILE A 163 -23.45 12.68 22.66
CA ILE A 163 -24.05 12.06 21.46
C ILE A 163 -22.95 11.93 20.42
N VAL A 164 -22.73 10.71 19.95
CA VAL A 164 -21.80 10.43 18.85
C VAL A 164 -22.57 10.40 17.54
N TYR A 165 -22.12 11.21 16.58
CA TYR A 165 -22.65 11.22 15.23
C TYR A 165 -21.85 10.27 14.34
N MET A 166 -22.54 9.49 13.52
CA MET A 166 -21.94 8.47 12.67
C MET A 166 -22.49 8.54 11.25
N VAL A 167 -21.63 8.25 10.29
CA VAL A 167 -21.97 8.09 8.88
C VAL A 167 -21.73 6.65 8.48
N THR A 168 -22.78 5.97 8.05
CA THR A 168 -22.76 4.54 7.70
C THR A 168 -23.08 4.37 6.23
N PRO A 169 -22.07 4.32 5.34
CA PRO A 169 -22.28 3.91 3.96
C PRO A 169 -22.63 2.41 3.91
N TYR A 170 -23.62 2.06 3.10
CA TYR A 170 -24.10 0.68 3.01
C TYR A 170 -24.32 0.20 1.58
N VAL A 171 -24.24 -1.11 1.41
CA VAL A 171 -24.76 -1.84 0.25
C VAL A 171 -26.04 -2.57 0.60
N GLU A 172 -26.82 -2.89 -0.42
CA GLU A 172 -28.05 -3.68 -0.32
C GLU A 172 -27.79 -5.00 -1.03
N ALA A 173 -27.89 -6.13 -0.32
CA ALA A 173 -27.61 -7.43 -0.90
C ALA A 173 -28.56 -7.77 -2.07
N THR A 174 -29.81 -7.35 -1.98
CA THR A 174 -30.82 -7.48 -3.04
C THR A 174 -30.38 -6.80 -4.34
N ARG A 175 -29.87 -5.57 -4.27
CA ARG A 175 -29.34 -4.86 -5.44
C ARG A 175 -28.08 -5.51 -6.04
N LEU A 176 -27.23 -6.11 -5.20
CA LEU A 176 -26.09 -6.88 -5.69
C LEU A 176 -26.55 -8.17 -6.38
N GLU A 177 -27.64 -8.78 -5.93
CA GLU A 177 -28.25 -9.96 -6.55
C GLU A 177 -28.87 -9.66 -7.91
N GLU A 178 -29.55 -8.52 -8.06
CA GLU A 178 -30.20 -8.10 -9.31
C GLU A 178 -29.25 -8.07 -10.51
N ASP A 179 -27.94 -7.90 -10.28
CA ASP A 179 -26.91 -7.97 -11.32
C ASP A 179 -26.73 -9.38 -11.91
N GLY A 180 -27.10 -10.43 -11.16
CA GLY A 180 -27.00 -11.83 -11.57
C GLY A 180 -25.57 -12.38 -11.71
N LYS A 181 -24.53 -11.55 -11.56
CA LYS A 181 -23.11 -11.95 -11.70
C LYS A 181 -22.26 -11.67 -10.45
N PHE A 182 -22.84 -11.14 -9.39
CA PHE A 182 -22.16 -11.06 -8.11
C PHE A 182 -21.86 -12.47 -7.57
N LYS A 183 -20.77 -12.63 -6.81
CA LYS A 183 -20.32 -13.95 -6.36
C LYS A 183 -21.34 -14.58 -5.39
N ALA A 184 -22.01 -15.65 -5.83
CA ALA A 184 -23.12 -16.28 -5.12
C ALA A 184 -22.78 -16.72 -3.68
N SER A 185 -21.59 -17.28 -3.46
CA SER A 185 -21.17 -17.71 -2.12
C SER A 185 -21.06 -16.54 -1.14
N VAL A 186 -20.54 -15.40 -1.61
CA VAL A 186 -20.43 -14.17 -0.79
C VAL A 186 -21.81 -13.58 -0.56
N LEU A 187 -22.63 -13.52 -1.60
CA LEU A 187 -24.00 -13.01 -1.50
C LEU A 187 -24.85 -13.78 -0.48
N ALA A 188 -24.70 -15.11 -0.41
CA ALA A 188 -25.39 -15.94 0.56
C ALA A 188 -24.99 -15.60 2.01
N GLU A 189 -23.69 -15.42 2.27
CA GLU A 189 -23.19 -14.98 3.58
C GLU A 189 -23.75 -13.59 3.93
N LEU A 190 -23.68 -12.63 3.00
CA LEU A 190 -24.17 -11.25 3.19
C LEU A 190 -25.67 -11.20 3.52
N LYS A 191 -26.49 -11.98 2.80
CA LYS A 191 -27.94 -12.04 3.02
C LYS A 191 -28.34 -12.62 4.38
N SER A 192 -27.47 -13.44 4.98
CA SER A 192 -27.71 -13.96 6.34
C SER A 192 -27.45 -12.95 7.45
N MET A 193 -26.84 -11.80 7.12
CA MET A 193 -26.51 -10.75 8.09
C MET A 193 -27.67 -9.76 8.22
N GLU A 194 -27.81 -8.84 7.26
CA GLU A 194 -28.80 -7.75 7.26
C GLU A 194 -29.13 -7.34 5.82
N GLU A 195 -30.26 -6.63 5.62
CA GLU A 195 -30.64 -6.09 4.30
C GLU A 195 -29.69 -4.97 3.84
N LYS A 196 -29.35 -4.06 4.75
CA LYS A 196 -28.40 -2.97 4.55
C LYS A 196 -27.09 -3.28 5.25
N ILE A 197 -26.06 -3.52 4.47
CA ILE A 197 -24.78 -4.00 4.97
C ILE A 197 -23.81 -2.82 5.05
N ASP A 198 -23.43 -2.45 6.27
CA ASP A 198 -22.37 -1.48 6.53
C ASP A 198 -21.04 -1.97 5.93
N ILE A 199 -20.47 -1.21 5.01
CA ILE A 199 -19.25 -1.64 4.31
C ILE A 199 -17.97 -1.42 5.14
N ARG A 200 -18.01 -0.60 6.19
CA ARG A 200 -16.81 -0.16 6.91
C ARG A 200 -16.08 -1.33 7.59
N PRO A 201 -16.75 -2.26 8.30
CA PRO A 201 -16.07 -3.41 8.90
C PRO A 201 -15.34 -4.26 7.86
N PHE A 202 -16.00 -4.56 6.74
CA PHE A 202 -15.41 -5.37 5.66
C PHE A 202 -14.22 -4.69 4.99
N MET A 203 -14.26 -3.36 4.82
CA MET A 203 -13.13 -2.60 4.31
C MET A 203 -11.93 -2.67 5.25
N ARG A 204 -12.15 -2.54 6.56
CA ARG A 204 -11.08 -2.66 7.56
C ARG A 204 -10.48 -4.07 7.58
N GLU A 205 -11.32 -5.10 7.51
CA GLU A 205 -10.86 -6.49 7.35
C GLU A 205 -10.03 -6.68 6.08
N TYR A 206 -10.45 -6.08 4.97
CA TYR A 206 -9.73 -6.17 3.71
C TYR A 206 -8.35 -5.51 3.80
N ILE A 207 -8.26 -4.29 4.33
CA ILE A 207 -6.98 -3.59 4.51
C ILE A 207 -6.08 -4.32 5.51
N GLU A 208 -6.65 -4.86 6.58
CA GLU A 208 -5.89 -5.70 7.52
C GLU A 208 -5.34 -6.96 6.83
N GLY A 209 -6.13 -7.61 5.98
CA GLY A 209 -5.70 -8.77 5.20
C GLY A 209 -4.58 -8.44 4.21
N LEU A 210 -4.71 -7.32 3.48
CA LEU A 210 -3.68 -6.82 2.57
C LEU A 210 -2.39 -6.45 3.32
N TRP A 211 -2.50 -5.87 4.51
CA TRP A 211 -1.35 -5.60 5.36
C TRP A 211 -0.68 -6.89 5.87
N LYS A 212 -1.44 -7.92 6.24
CA LYS A 212 -0.88 -9.24 6.62
C LYS A 212 -0.07 -9.87 5.47
N ILE A 213 -0.62 -9.82 4.25
CA ILE A 213 0.10 -10.24 3.04
C ILE A 213 1.38 -9.42 2.86
N HIS A 214 1.28 -8.10 3.01
CA HIS A 214 2.42 -7.19 2.89
C HIS A 214 3.51 -7.46 3.94
N GLN A 215 3.14 -7.78 5.18
CA GLN A 215 4.10 -8.17 6.21
C GLN A 215 4.78 -9.48 5.88
N THR A 216 4.05 -10.47 5.35
CA THR A 216 4.69 -11.71 4.88
C THR A 216 5.73 -11.42 3.78
N ILE A 217 5.45 -10.46 2.88
CA ILE A 217 6.44 -10.01 1.88
C ILE A 217 7.68 -9.42 2.57
N ARG A 218 7.49 -8.49 3.51
CA ARG A 218 8.61 -7.88 4.25
C ARG A 218 9.46 -8.93 4.96
N ASP A 219 8.83 -9.88 5.66
CA ASP A 219 9.53 -10.94 6.38
C ASP A 219 10.36 -11.83 5.45
N GLN A 220 9.80 -12.23 4.30
CA GLN A 220 10.51 -13.05 3.32
C GLN A 220 11.68 -12.30 2.65
N LEU A 221 11.53 -10.99 2.45
CA LEU A 221 12.53 -10.18 1.75
C LEU A 221 13.56 -9.53 2.67
N GLN A 222 13.34 -9.51 3.99
CA GLN A 222 14.16 -8.78 4.95
C GLN A 222 15.64 -9.09 4.81
N LYS A 223 16.00 -10.38 4.75
CA LYS A 223 17.39 -10.82 4.67
C LYS A 223 18.05 -10.39 3.37
N VAL A 224 17.41 -10.65 2.22
CA VAL A 224 18.01 -10.37 0.91
C VAL A 224 18.11 -8.86 0.64
N LEU A 225 17.10 -8.09 1.05
CA LEU A 225 17.13 -6.63 0.92
C LEU A 225 18.12 -6.01 1.89
N GLY A 226 18.29 -6.54 3.10
CA GLY A 226 19.31 -6.10 4.04
C GLY A 226 20.74 -6.33 3.53
N GLN A 227 21.00 -7.49 2.93
CA GLN A 227 22.29 -7.78 2.27
C GLN A 227 22.52 -6.86 1.07
N SER A 228 21.48 -6.61 0.27
CA SER A 228 21.56 -5.74 -0.90
C SER A 228 21.79 -4.28 -0.51
N ASP A 229 21.13 -3.79 0.55
CA ASP A 229 21.37 -2.47 1.14
C ASP A 229 22.85 -2.32 1.51
N GLN A 230 23.41 -3.30 2.24
CA GLN A 230 24.79 -3.26 2.69
C GLN A 230 25.77 -3.22 1.52
N LEU A 231 25.57 -4.10 0.53
CA LEU A 231 26.46 -4.19 -0.63
C LEU A 231 26.47 -2.89 -1.45
N VAL A 232 25.30 -2.28 -1.67
CA VAL A 232 25.22 -0.98 -2.38
C VAL A 232 25.86 0.13 -1.56
N ARG A 233 25.67 0.17 -0.23
CA ARG A 233 26.32 1.16 0.63
C ARG A 233 27.85 1.00 0.66
N GLU A 234 28.34 -0.22 0.72
CA GLU A 234 29.78 -0.52 0.66
C GLU A 234 30.38 -0.08 -0.68
N ALA A 235 29.67 -0.28 -1.80
CA ALA A 235 30.10 0.22 -3.09
C ALA A 235 30.14 1.77 -3.14
N ILE A 236 29.10 2.43 -2.62
CA ILE A 236 29.06 3.90 -2.53
C ILE A 236 30.22 4.41 -1.66
N GLU A 237 30.45 3.80 -0.50
CA GLU A 237 31.50 4.21 0.44
C GLU A 237 32.90 3.98 -0.12
N ARG A 238 33.12 2.86 -0.84
CA ARG A 238 34.38 2.59 -1.55
C ARG A 238 34.69 3.65 -2.60
N TYR A 239 33.69 4.23 -3.25
CA TYR A 239 33.91 5.35 -4.15
C TYR A 239 34.14 6.66 -3.37
N ARG A 240 33.39 6.90 -2.30
CA ARG A 240 33.49 8.08 -1.44
C ARG A 240 34.88 8.20 -0.80
N SER A 241 35.47 7.09 -0.33
CA SER A 241 36.81 7.07 0.27
C SER A 241 37.93 7.47 -0.69
N GLU A 242 37.65 7.47 -2.00
CA GLU A 242 38.59 7.81 -3.06
C GLU A 242 38.45 9.27 -3.54
N LEU A 243 37.52 10.03 -2.96
CA LEU A 243 37.24 11.44 -3.21
C LEU A 243 37.71 12.33 -2.06
N PRO A 244 38.02 13.62 -2.32
CA PRO A 244 38.13 14.64 -1.28
C PRO A 244 36.86 14.74 -0.41
N ALA A 245 36.97 15.11 0.86
CA ALA A 245 35.87 15.08 1.83
C ALA A 245 34.62 15.91 1.42
N ASP A 246 34.79 16.95 0.61
CA ASP A 246 33.70 17.85 0.18
C ASP A 246 33.16 17.52 -1.23
N ASP A 247 33.69 16.48 -1.88
CA ASP A 247 33.29 16.13 -3.23
C ASP A 247 31.96 15.36 -3.25
N SER A 248 31.06 15.82 -4.12
CA SER A 248 29.75 15.20 -4.31
C SER A 248 29.86 13.82 -4.97
N ILE A 249 29.02 12.87 -4.55
CA ILE A 249 28.80 11.58 -5.23
C ILE A 249 27.67 11.63 -6.27
N VAL A 250 27.14 12.81 -6.60
CA VAL A 250 26.08 12.95 -7.62
C VAL A 250 26.56 12.37 -8.96
N GLY A 251 25.68 11.56 -9.56
CA GLY A 251 25.93 10.84 -10.80
C GLY A 251 26.72 9.54 -10.64
N LEU A 252 26.94 9.05 -9.41
CA LEU A 252 27.62 7.78 -9.17
C LEU A 252 26.85 6.60 -9.78
N ALA A 253 27.57 5.76 -10.51
CA ALA A 253 27.06 4.53 -11.08
C ALA A 253 28.12 3.43 -11.04
N ALA A 254 27.65 2.18 -10.95
CA ALA A 254 28.44 1.04 -11.41
C ALA A 254 28.34 0.97 -12.93
N VAL A 255 29.48 0.85 -13.61
CA VAL A 255 29.59 0.95 -15.06
C VAL A 255 30.44 -0.19 -15.64
N MET A 256 30.03 -0.66 -16.81
CA MET A 256 30.89 -1.44 -17.70
C MET A 256 31.56 -0.47 -18.68
N ARG A 257 32.89 -0.51 -18.79
CA ARG A 257 33.68 0.31 -19.69
C ARG A 257 34.33 -0.54 -20.77
N ASP A 258 34.15 -0.15 -22.02
CA ASP A 258 34.89 -0.70 -23.16
C ASP A 258 35.70 0.43 -23.82
N GLY A 259 37.02 0.41 -23.63
CA GLY A 259 37.91 1.50 -24.03
C GLY A 259 37.53 2.84 -23.37
N ARG A 260 37.08 3.81 -24.18
CA ARG A 260 36.67 5.16 -23.74
C ARG A 260 35.16 5.31 -23.57
N THR A 261 34.38 4.28 -23.87
CA THR A 261 32.91 4.33 -23.83
C THR A 261 32.37 3.54 -22.64
N TYR A 262 31.38 4.11 -21.96
CA TYR A 262 30.58 3.38 -20.98
C TYR A 262 29.46 2.64 -21.72
N GLY A 263 29.35 1.34 -21.44
CA GLY A 263 28.23 0.50 -21.88
C GLY A 263 27.05 0.64 -20.92
N GLU A 264 26.68 -0.45 -20.25
CA GLU A 264 25.62 -0.43 -19.25
C GLU A 264 26.03 0.40 -18.02
N THR A 265 25.07 1.18 -17.50
CA THR A 265 25.25 2.03 -16.32
C THR A 265 24.14 1.76 -15.30
N ILE A 266 24.54 1.62 -14.05
CA ILE A 266 23.68 1.25 -12.93
C ILE A 266 23.80 2.37 -11.89
N PRO A 267 22.87 3.33 -11.89
CA PRO A 267 22.89 4.41 -10.91
C PRO A 267 22.80 3.90 -9.48
N LEU A 268 23.64 4.45 -8.59
CA LEU A 268 23.67 4.12 -7.17
C LEU A 268 23.23 5.35 -6.36
N PHE A 269 22.18 5.20 -5.56
CA PHE A 269 21.60 6.28 -4.76
C PHE A 269 21.40 5.82 -3.33
N GLU A 270 21.94 6.57 -2.38
CA GLU A 270 21.72 6.32 -0.95
C GLU A 270 20.28 6.65 -0.55
N ASP A 271 19.74 7.76 -1.08
CA ASP A 271 18.37 8.23 -0.84
C ASP A 271 17.30 7.19 -1.18
N LEU A 272 17.54 6.34 -2.18
CA LEU A 272 16.62 5.26 -2.56
C LEU A 272 16.41 4.27 -1.40
N LEU A 273 17.48 3.97 -0.67
CA LEU A 273 17.47 3.03 0.45
C LEU A 273 16.68 3.60 1.62
N ASP A 274 16.94 4.86 1.94
CA ASP A 274 16.28 5.57 3.05
C ASP A 274 14.80 5.80 2.74
N TYR A 275 14.48 6.09 1.48
CA TYR A 275 13.10 6.27 1.03
C TYR A 275 12.28 4.98 1.17
N ARG A 276 12.82 3.81 0.79
CA ARG A 276 12.17 2.51 1.03
C ARG A 276 11.88 2.30 2.52
N LYS A 277 12.88 2.51 3.39
CA LYS A 277 12.74 2.35 4.85
C LYS A 277 11.74 3.32 5.46
N SER A 278 11.55 4.50 4.86
CA SER A 278 10.54 5.46 5.30
C SER A 278 9.11 4.90 5.15
N PHE A 279 8.82 4.15 4.08
CA PHE A 279 7.53 3.49 3.89
C PHE A 279 7.32 2.33 4.86
N GLU A 280 8.35 1.51 5.09
CA GLU A 280 8.31 0.44 6.09
C GLU A 280 7.97 0.97 7.49
N LYS A 281 8.52 2.15 7.83
CA LYS A 281 8.21 2.85 9.08
C LYS A 281 6.79 3.44 9.09
N LYS A 282 6.40 4.14 8.01
CA LYS A 282 5.08 4.79 7.87
C LYS A 282 3.95 3.75 8.02
N ASN A 283 4.09 2.61 7.35
CA ASN A 283 3.03 1.58 7.23
C ASN A 283 3.29 0.35 8.12
N ARG A 284 3.94 0.55 9.27
CA ARG A 284 4.34 -0.56 10.15
C ARG A 284 3.19 -1.22 10.87
N ASN A 285 2.20 -0.45 11.36
CA ASN A 285 1.26 -0.89 12.39
C ASN A 285 -0.21 -0.76 11.98
N LEU A 286 -0.68 -1.71 11.15
CA LEU A 286 -2.10 -1.86 10.81
C LEU A 286 -2.70 -3.16 11.35
N THR A 287 -2.12 -3.70 12.43
CA THR A 287 -2.71 -4.82 13.17
C THR A 287 -4.04 -4.44 13.81
N ASN A 288 -4.96 -5.41 13.85
CA ASN A 288 -6.28 -5.28 14.46
C ASN A 288 -7.07 -4.07 13.92
N LEU A 289 -6.86 -3.68 12.66
CA LEU A 289 -7.54 -2.54 12.05
C LEU A 289 -9.06 -2.76 12.02
N ALA A 290 -9.52 -4.00 11.86
CA ALA A 290 -10.94 -4.35 11.95
C ALA A 290 -11.58 -3.98 13.29
N ARG A 291 -10.78 -3.80 14.35
CA ARG A 291 -11.22 -3.47 15.72
C ARG A 291 -10.94 -2.02 16.11
N ARG A 292 -10.41 -1.21 15.19
CA ARG A 292 -9.97 0.16 15.46
C ARG A 292 -10.76 1.13 14.60
N TYR A 293 -11.21 2.21 15.21
CA TYR A 293 -11.85 3.33 14.53
C TYR A 293 -11.56 4.61 15.29
N VAL A 294 -11.56 5.73 14.57
CA VAL A 294 -11.35 7.06 15.17
C VAL A 294 -12.70 7.62 15.59
N SER A 295 -12.72 8.26 16.77
CA SER A 295 -13.90 8.97 17.29
C SER A 295 -13.44 10.27 17.97
N GLY A 296 -14.27 11.30 17.93
CA GLY A 296 -14.10 12.54 18.70
C GLY A 296 -14.81 12.51 20.06
N GLU A 297 -15.23 11.32 20.54
CA GLU A 297 -15.92 11.16 21.81
C GLU A 297 -15.07 11.65 23.00
N THR A 298 -15.64 12.49 23.85
CA THR A 298 -14.97 13.02 25.04
C THR A 298 -15.24 12.14 26.26
N SER A 299 -14.19 11.71 26.94
CA SER A 299 -14.30 11.17 28.30
C SER A 299 -14.36 12.31 29.32
N HIS A 300 -15.48 12.46 30.01
CA HIS A 300 -15.50 13.24 31.24
C HIS A 300 -14.95 12.31 32.34
N GLY A 301 -13.72 12.57 32.80
CA GLY A 301 -13.30 12.06 34.10
C GLY A 301 -14.18 12.69 35.17
N ASP A 302 -14.51 11.94 36.22
CA ASP A 302 -15.40 12.39 37.31
C ASP A 302 -15.02 13.80 37.75
N ARG A 303 -15.84 14.78 37.38
CA ARG A 303 -15.77 16.11 37.98
C ARG A 303 -16.37 15.93 39.37
N VAL A 304 -15.50 15.73 40.36
CA VAL A 304 -15.88 15.85 41.77
C VAL A 304 -16.53 17.22 41.93
N ALA A 305 -17.82 17.20 42.27
CA ALA A 305 -18.65 18.38 42.49
C ALA A 305 -18.17 19.20 43.69
#